data_AF-A0A6P0HGG6-F1
#
_entry.id   AF-A0A6P0HGG6-F1
#
_cell.length_a   1.000
_cell.length_b   1.000
_cell.length_c   1.000
_cell.angle_alpha   90.00
_cell.angle_beta   90.00
_cell.angle_gamma   90.00
#
_symmetry.space_group_name_H-M   'P 1'
#
loop_
_entity.id
_entity.type
_entity.pdbx_description
1 polymer ?
#
loop_
_entity_poly.entity_id
_entity_poly.type
_entity_poly.pdbx_seq_one_letter_code
_entity_poly.pdbx_strand_id
1 'polypeptide(L)'
;MRDLAHPCPPAAHRATSYLVAAVLAALLAIGSLLVAPSPAHAATYSAPVTQAVADLPVAAENRTGYSRDLFRHWIDADGDGCNTRAEVLLSEADTAPTVGSGCSISGGRWYSYYDATSYTSASSLDIDHMVPLAEAWDSGASGWSASRREAFANDLGFYGSLIAVSASSNRSKSDQDPAEWMPSGSHCRYVTEWVSVKHRWGLTVDAAEKQALTSYAAGCSQTVSVTIY
;
A
#
# COMPACT_ATOMS: atom_id res chain seq x y z
N MET A 1 38.69 1.24 -87.47
CA MET A 1 38.93 -0.18 -87.16
C MET A 1 38.33 -0.43 -85.78
N ARG A 2 37.39 -1.38 -85.66
CA ARG A 2 37.05 -2.23 -84.49
C ARG A 2 36.85 -1.53 -83.11
N ASP A 3 35.87 -1.79 -82.25
CA ASP A 3 34.92 -2.88 -82.02
C ASP A 3 33.86 -2.37 -80.98
N LEU A 4 32.65 -2.96 -81.00
CA LEU A 4 31.82 -3.52 -79.90
C LEU A 4 32.02 -2.96 -78.45
N ALA A 5 31.07 -2.69 -77.55
CA ALA A 5 29.76 -3.27 -77.15
C ALA A 5 29.24 -2.38 -75.97
N HIS A 6 27.97 -1.90 -75.91
CA HIS A 6 26.81 -2.43 -75.11
C HIS A 6 26.83 -2.19 -73.57
N PRO A 7 25.66 -2.08 -72.87
CA PRO A 7 25.05 -0.79 -72.47
C PRO A 7 24.66 -0.69 -70.97
N CYS A 8 24.13 0.45 -70.50
CA CYS A 8 23.42 0.56 -69.20
C CYS A 8 22.40 1.75 -69.20
N PRO A 9 21.22 1.65 -68.54
CA PRO A 9 20.01 2.45 -68.82
C PRO A 9 19.87 3.70 -67.92
N PRO A 10 18.85 4.56 -68.13
CA PRO A 10 18.88 5.96 -67.71
C PRO A 10 18.17 6.20 -66.37
N ALA A 11 18.56 7.28 -65.68
CA ALA A 11 17.75 7.88 -64.62
C ALA A 11 17.51 9.37 -64.92
N ALA A 12 16.23 9.74 -64.90
CA ALA A 12 15.70 11.02 -65.29
C ALA A 12 15.88 12.08 -64.19
N HIS A 13 16.26 13.30 -64.60
CA HIS A 13 16.06 14.51 -63.82
C HIS A 13 15.28 15.50 -64.68
N ARG A 14 14.05 15.82 -64.28
CA ARG A 14 13.43 17.10 -64.65
C ARG A 14 12.63 17.64 -63.48
N ALA A 15 13.18 18.71 -62.91
CA ALA A 15 12.53 19.62 -62.00
C ALA A 15 11.46 20.43 -62.76
N THR A 16 10.34 20.69 -62.09
CA THR A 16 9.33 21.67 -62.49
C THR A 16 8.92 22.37 -61.19
N SER A 17 9.49 23.54 -60.91
CA SER A 17 8.95 24.87 -61.24
C SER A 17 7.72 25.23 -60.40
N TYR A 18 7.98 26.06 -59.39
CA TYR A 18 7.00 26.79 -58.57
C TYR A 18 6.33 27.91 -59.37
N LEU A 19 5.13 28.31 -58.93
CA LEU A 19 4.38 29.59 -59.06
C LEU A 19 2.88 29.19 -59.23
N VAL A 20 1.83 29.70 -58.56
CA VAL A 20 1.52 30.91 -57.76
C VAL A 20 0.09 30.70 -57.17
N ALA A 21 -0.29 31.53 -56.18
CA ALA A 21 -1.65 31.87 -55.68
C ALA A 21 -2.20 31.01 -54.52
N ALA A 22 -2.33 31.49 -53.28
CA ALA A 22 -3.08 32.63 -52.72
C ALA A 22 -4.34 32.16 -51.96
N VAL A 23 -4.33 32.42 -50.63
CA VAL A 23 -5.45 32.76 -49.74
C VAL A 23 -6.58 31.72 -49.56
N LEU A 24 -6.59 31.06 -48.38
CA LEU A 24 -7.76 30.81 -47.50
C LEU A 24 -7.34 29.84 -46.37
N ALA A 25 -6.65 30.35 -45.35
CA ALA A 25 -6.45 29.63 -44.09
C ALA A 25 -7.24 30.36 -42.99
N ALA A 26 -8.55 30.21 -43.04
CA ALA A 26 -9.44 30.65 -41.98
C ALA A 26 -10.30 29.47 -41.53
N LEU A 27 -10.28 29.23 -40.21
CA LEU A 27 -11.28 28.50 -39.44
C LEU A 27 -11.26 26.95 -39.50
N LEU A 28 -10.21 26.36 -38.94
CA LEU A 28 -10.39 25.23 -38.03
C LEU A 28 -9.57 25.52 -36.75
N ALA A 29 -10.05 26.48 -35.96
CA ALA A 29 -9.67 26.54 -34.55
C ALA A 29 -10.37 25.36 -33.87
N ILE A 30 -9.65 24.24 -33.83
CA ILE A 30 -9.99 23.06 -33.06
C ILE A 30 -10.19 23.55 -31.62
N GLY A 31 -11.43 23.53 -31.17
CA GLY A 31 -11.76 23.66 -29.75
C GLY A 31 -11.22 22.44 -29.01
N SER A 32 -9.91 22.42 -28.80
CA SER A 32 -9.29 21.54 -27.82
C SER A 32 -9.74 22.05 -26.47
N LEU A 33 -10.84 21.50 -25.94
CA LEU A 33 -11.08 21.55 -24.51
C LEU A 33 -9.82 20.99 -23.86
N LEU A 34 -9.06 21.86 -23.21
CA LEU A 34 -8.07 21.45 -22.22
C LEU A 34 -8.87 20.78 -21.10
N VAL A 35 -9.12 19.48 -21.23
CA VAL A 35 -9.46 18.63 -20.08
C VAL A 35 -8.19 18.60 -19.25
N ALA A 36 -8.08 19.53 -18.30
CA ALA A 36 -7.07 19.42 -17.27
C ALA A 36 -7.26 18.05 -16.61
N PRO A 37 -6.21 17.22 -16.47
CA PRO A 37 -6.34 15.99 -15.72
C PRO A 37 -6.78 16.36 -14.31
N SER A 38 -7.97 15.91 -13.92
CA SER A 38 -8.38 15.99 -12.52
C SER A 38 -7.30 15.31 -11.68
N PRO A 39 -6.86 15.90 -10.55
CA PRO A 39 -5.97 15.18 -9.65
C PRO A 39 -6.64 13.84 -9.32
N ALA A 40 -5.88 12.74 -9.40
CA ALA A 40 -6.34 11.45 -8.96
C ALA A 40 -6.57 11.54 -7.44
N HIS A 41 -7.78 11.92 -7.04
CA HIS A 41 -8.18 11.87 -5.65
C HIS A 41 -8.27 10.39 -5.30
N ALA A 42 -7.37 9.93 -4.43
CA ALA A 42 -7.50 8.62 -3.83
C ALA A 42 -8.89 8.54 -3.18
N ALA A 43 -9.65 7.51 -3.54
CA ALA A 43 -11.00 7.35 -3.03
C ALA A 43 -10.96 7.09 -1.51
N THR A 44 -12.00 7.48 -0.79
CA THR A 44 -12.14 7.16 0.63
C THR A 44 -13.27 6.15 0.78
N TYR A 45 -13.00 5.04 1.46
CA TYR A 45 -14.01 4.12 1.96
C TYR A 45 -14.43 4.58 3.36
N SER A 46 -15.74 4.66 3.63
CA SER A 46 -16.25 5.00 4.96
C SER A 46 -17.56 4.30 5.27
N ALA A 47 -17.60 3.50 6.33
CA ALA A 47 -18.81 2.80 6.78
C ALA A 47 -18.70 2.38 8.27
N PRO A 48 -19.83 2.15 8.97
CA PRO A 48 -19.80 1.47 10.28
C PRO A 48 -19.05 0.14 10.18
N VAL A 49 -18.30 -0.23 11.21
CA VAL A 49 -17.41 -1.42 11.15
C VAL A 49 -18.15 -2.72 10.81
N THR A 50 -19.42 -2.86 11.22
CA THR A 50 -20.27 -4.00 10.84
C THR A 50 -20.51 -4.08 9.34
N GLN A 51 -20.80 -2.94 8.69
CA GLN A 51 -20.94 -2.86 7.24
C GLN A 51 -19.58 -3.03 6.55
N ALA A 52 -18.53 -2.44 7.10
CA ALA A 52 -17.17 -2.59 6.58
C ALA A 52 -16.71 -4.03 6.55
N VAL A 53 -17.00 -4.81 7.61
CA VAL A 53 -16.80 -6.26 7.60
C VAL A 53 -17.63 -6.88 6.50
N ALA A 54 -18.94 -6.58 6.40
CA ALA A 54 -19.83 -7.17 5.40
C ALA A 54 -19.37 -6.95 3.95
N ASP A 55 -18.79 -5.78 3.66
CA ASP A 55 -18.31 -5.39 2.33
C ASP A 55 -17.01 -6.10 1.89
N LEU A 56 -16.26 -6.73 2.80
CA LEU A 56 -15.03 -7.42 2.44
C LEU A 56 -15.30 -8.63 1.52
N PRO A 57 -14.62 -8.74 0.36
CA PRO A 57 -14.79 -9.86 -0.55
C PRO A 57 -14.24 -11.14 0.08
N VAL A 58 -15.00 -12.24 -0.05
CA VAL A 58 -14.58 -13.56 0.45
C VAL A 58 -13.85 -14.32 -0.66
N ALA A 59 -12.66 -14.83 -0.38
CA ALA A 59 -11.88 -15.68 -1.28
C ALA A 59 -11.10 -16.75 -0.50
N ALA A 60 -10.68 -17.82 -1.18
CA ALA A 60 -9.81 -18.82 -0.58
C ALA A 60 -8.36 -18.32 -0.50
N GLU A 61 -7.71 -18.58 0.63
CA GLU A 61 -6.30 -18.27 0.85
C GLU A 61 -5.36 -19.18 0.05
N ASN A 62 -4.18 -18.65 -0.30
CA ASN A 62 -3.14 -19.42 -0.96
C ASN A 62 -1.72 -18.92 -0.65
N ARG A 63 -1.02 -19.66 0.20
CA ARG A 63 0.37 -19.39 0.63
C ARG A 63 1.45 -19.75 -0.39
N THR A 64 1.09 -20.35 -1.52
CA THR A 64 2.07 -20.82 -2.51
C THR A 64 2.95 -19.68 -2.98
N GLY A 65 4.27 -19.88 -2.92
CA GLY A 65 5.26 -18.90 -3.39
C GLY A 65 5.53 -17.74 -2.44
N TYR A 66 4.91 -17.71 -1.26
CA TYR A 66 5.21 -16.70 -0.26
C TYR A 66 6.67 -16.75 0.17
N SER A 67 7.30 -15.57 0.21
CA SER A 67 8.54 -15.31 0.92
C SER A 67 8.45 -13.92 1.52
N ARG A 68 8.84 -13.79 2.79
CA ARG A 68 8.85 -12.50 3.51
C ARG A 68 9.73 -11.47 2.80
N ASP A 69 10.80 -11.91 2.14
CA ASP A 69 11.75 -11.04 1.44
C ASP A 69 11.14 -10.34 0.22
N LEU A 70 9.97 -10.81 -0.25
CA LEU A 70 9.21 -10.14 -1.33
C LEU A 70 8.51 -8.86 -0.88
N PHE A 71 8.50 -8.58 0.43
CA PHE A 71 7.97 -7.38 1.07
C PHE A 71 9.13 -6.60 1.68
N ARG A 72 9.85 -5.83 0.86
CA ARG A 72 10.91 -4.93 1.33
C ARG A 72 10.32 -3.95 2.35
N HIS A 73 10.76 -4.04 3.59
CA HIS A 73 10.27 -3.22 4.70
C HIS A 73 11.41 -2.59 5.49
N TRP A 74 11.03 -1.63 6.34
CA TRP A 74 11.93 -0.77 7.11
C TRP A 74 12.79 0.08 6.19
N ILE A 75 12.14 0.71 5.20
CA ILE A 75 12.77 1.72 4.37
C ILE A 75 12.82 3.05 5.12
N ASP A 76 13.78 3.89 4.77
CA ASP A 76 13.81 5.31 5.10
C ASP A 76 13.20 6.04 3.89
N ALA A 77 11.91 6.39 4.00
CA ALA A 77 11.12 6.85 2.86
C ALA A 77 11.33 8.33 2.54
N ASP A 78 11.61 9.15 3.56
CA ASP A 78 11.82 10.59 3.45
C ASP A 78 13.31 10.99 3.53
N GLY A 79 14.19 10.03 3.83
CA GLY A 79 15.64 10.21 3.78
C GLY A 79 16.20 10.94 5.01
N ASP A 80 15.48 10.94 6.13
CA ASP A 80 15.89 11.63 7.35
C ASP A 80 16.78 10.77 8.27
N GLY A 81 16.99 9.50 7.91
CA GLY A 81 17.78 8.51 8.64
C GLY A 81 16.98 7.62 9.59
N CYS A 82 15.68 7.88 9.76
CA CYS A 82 14.74 7.03 10.47
C CYS A 82 14.02 6.11 9.48
N ASN A 83 14.11 4.79 9.73
CA ASN A 83 13.33 3.85 8.93
C ASN A 83 11.89 3.77 9.44
N THR A 84 10.99 3.17 8.66
CA THR A 84 9.58 3.00 9.01
C THR A 84 9.37 2.40 10.41
N ARG A 85 10.25 1.50 10.88
CA ARG A 85 10.16 0.96 12.25
C ARG A 85 10.36 2.06 13.29
N ALA A 86 11.37 2.90 13.08
CA ALA A 86 11.65 4.04 13.95
C ALA A 86 10.52 5.07 13.88
N GLU A 87 9.98 5.35 12.70
CA GLU A 87 8.82 6.24 12.53
C GLU A 87 7.65 5.86 13.41
N VAL A 88 7.25 4.58 13.38
CA VAL A 88 6.11 4.10 14.20
C VAL A 88 6.42 4.24 15.69
N LEU A 89 7.63 3.89 16.12
CA LEU A 89 8.03 4.07 17.53
C LEU A 89 7.99 5.54 17.96
N LEU A 90 8.41 6.47 17.10
CA LEU A 90 8.36 7.89 17.43
C LEU A 90 6.92 8.39 17.48
N SER A 91 6.06 7.96 16.54
CA SER A 91 4.67 8.40 16.48
C SER A 91 3.79 7.87 17.60
N GLU A 92 4.03 6.64 18.07
CA GLU A 92 3.17 5.97 19.05
C GLU A 92 3.65 6.08 20.50
N ALA A 93 4.73 6.82 20.75
CA ALA A 93 5.24 6.99 22.10
C ALA A 93 4.30 7.87 22.95
N ASP A 94 3.75 7.32 24.03
CA ASP A 94 3.06 8.08 25.09
C ASP A 94 3.99 9.09 25.76
N THR A 95 5.28 8.74 25.85
CA THR A 95 6.34 9.65 26.30
C THR A 95 7.45 9.59 25.26
N ALA A 96 7.73 10.74 24.64
CA ALA A 96 8.71 10.82 23.57
C ALA A 96 10.09 10.31 24.02
N PRO A 97 10.73 9.42 23.26
CA PRO A 97 12.12 9.05 23.47
C PRO A 97 13.07 10.16 22.99
N THR A 98 14.34 10.04 23.37
CA THR A 98 15.42 10.83 22.74
C THR A 98 15.82 10.17 21.42
N VAL A 99 16.04 10.99 20.39
CA VAL A 99 16.55 10.56 19.08
C VAL A 99 18.00 11.02 18.92
N GLY A 100 18.92 10.06 18.82
CA GLY A 100 20.34 10.30 18.57
C GLY A 100 20.70 10.19 17.08
N SER A 101 22.00 10.24 16.79
CA SER A 101 22.52 10.10 15.41
C SER A 101 22.06 8.79 14.76
N GLY A 102 21.70 8.85 13.48
CA GLY A 102 21.24 7.68 12.72
C GLY A 102 19.93 7.08 13.27
N CYS A 103 19.05 7.93 13.80
CA CYS A 103 17.78 7.55 14.42
C CYS A 103 17.90 6.52 15.56
N SER A 104 18.92 6.67 16.41
CA SER A 104 19.04 5.85 17.61
C SER A 104 18.03 6.29 18.67
N ILE A 105 17.06 5.45 18.96
CA ILE A 105 15.99 5.72 19.93
C ILE A 105 16.41 5.25 21.34
N SER A 106 16.33 6.14 22.33
CA SER A 106 16.64 5.83 23.73
C SER A 106 15.60 6.43 24.70
N GLY A 107 15.21 5.66 25.72
CA GLY A 107 14.15 6.04 26.65
C GLY A 107 12.77 5.92 26.01
N GLY A 108 11.81 6.72 26.50
CA GLY A 108 10.43 6.73 26.02
C GLY A 108 9.48 5.80 26.78
N ARG A 109 8.20 5.84 26.41
CA ARG A 109 7.16 4.96 26.93
C ARG A 109 6.12 4.69 25.84
N TRP A 110 5.71 3.43 25.70
CA TRP A 110 4.70 2.97 24.75
C TRP A 110 3.67 2.10 25.45
N TYR A 111 2.46 2.07 24.93
CA TYR A 111 1.39 1.20 25.40
C TYR A 111 1.03 0.17 24.31
N SER A 112 1.30 -1.10 24.60
CA SER A 112 0.89 -2.23 23.76
C SER A 112 -0.55 -2.59 24.12
N TYR A 113 -1.50 -2.31 23.23
CA TYR A 113 -2.91 -2.61 23.51
C TYR A 113 -3.25 -4.11 23.35
N TYR A 114 -2.38 -4.89 22.72
CA TYR A 114 -2.56 -6.34 22.56
C TYR A 114 -2.57 -7.09 23.90
N ASP A 115 -1.74 -6.63 24.84
CA ASP A 115 -1.57 -7.20 26.18
C ASP A 115 -1.80 -6.19 27.31
N ALA A 116 -2.34 -5.02 26.96
CA ALA A 116 -2.65 -3.91 27.87
C ALA A 116 -1.48 -3.48 28.76
N THR A 117 -0.23 -3.62 28.28
CA THR A 117 0.98 -3.39 29.07
C THR A 117 1.81 -2.24 28.50
N SER A 118 2.42 -1.45 29.40
CA SER A 118 3.31 -0.36 29.00
C SER A 118 4.77 -0.77 29.07
N TYR A 119 5.56 -0.28 28.11
CA TYR A 119 6.97 -0.59 27.96
C TYR A 119 7.78 0.71 27.89
N THR A 120 8.96 0.73 28.50
CA THR A 120 9.89 1.86 28.49
C THR A 120 11.17 1.57 27.71
N SER A 121 11.23 0.40 27.06
CA SER A 121 12.32 0.01 26.17
C SER A 121 11.77 -0.25 24.78
N ALA A 122 12.28 0.50 23.80
CA ALA A 122 11.99 0.29 22.38
C ALA A 122 12.37 -1.12 21.87
N SER A 123 13.30 -1.81 22.54
CA SER A 123 13.71 -3.17 22.20
C SER A 123 12.74 -4.25 22.69
N SER A 124 11.82 -3.91 23.58
CA SER A 124 10.75 -4.80 24.05
C SER A 124 9.54 -4.80 23.13
N LEU A 125 9.56 -3.94 22.10
CA LEU A 125 8.48 -3.72 21.16
C LEU A 125 8.90 -4.20 19.76
N ASP A 126 7.98 -4.88 19.10
CA ASP A 126 8.02 -5.11 17.67
C ASP A 126 7.01 -4.16 16.99
N ILE A 127 7.25 -3.83 15.72
CA ILE A 127 6.24 -3.16 14.90
C ILE A 127 5.49 -4.25 14.15
N ASP A 128 4.23 -4.45 14.52
CA ASP A 128 3.34 -5.41 13.89
C ASP A 128 2.75 -4.82 12.60
N HIS A 129 2.66 -5.65 11.57
CA HIS A 129 1.80 -5.40 10.43
C HIS A 129 0.39 -5.85 10.83
N MET A 130 -0.54 -4.90 11.00
CA MET A 130 -1.89 -5.19 11.47
C MET A 130 -2.49 -6.39 10.74
N VAL A 131 -2.46 -6.38 9.41
CA VAL A 131 -2.58 -7.58 8.58
C VAL A 131 -1.17 -8.12 8.29
N PRO A 132 -0.78 -9.31 8.79
CA PRO A 132 0.56 -9.85 8.60
C PRO A 132 0.95 -9.95 7.12
N LEU A 133 2.25 -9.84 6.81
CA LEU A 133 2.72 -9.91 5.41
C LEU A 133 2.36 -11.22 4.70
N ALA A 134 2.34 -12.33 5.44
CA ALA A 134 1.99 -13.63 4.90
C ALA A 134 0.47 -13.77 4.70
N GLU A 135 -0.31 -13.24 5.62
CA GLU A 135 -1.77 -13.13 5.48
C GLU A 135 -2.16 -12.23 4.29
N ALA A 136 -1.49 -11.08 4.12
CA ALA A 136 -1.69 -10.23 2.96
C ALA A 136 -1.39 -10.97 1.65
N TRP A 137 -0.37 -11.84 1.61
CA TRP A 137 -0.06 -12.68 0.45
C TRP A 137 -1.22 -13.61 0.10
N ASP A 138 -1.75 -14.29 1.11
CA ASP A 138 -2.87 -15.22 0.99
C ASP A 138 -4.15 -14.52 0.52
N SER A 139 -4.34 -13.29 0.99
CA SER A 139 -5.46 -12.42 0.69
C SER A 139 -5.32 -11.57 -0.59
N GLY A 140 -4.35 -11.89 -1.46
CA GLY A 140 -4.25 -11.34 -2.82
C GLY A 140 -2.97 -10.55 -3.13
N ALA A 141 -2.11 -10.28 -2.15
CA ALA A 141 -0.84 -9.57 -2.39
C ALA A 141 0.17 -10.40 -3.20
N SER A 142 -0.06 -11.71 -3.36
CA SER A 142 0.67 -12.56 -4.29
C SER A 142 0.62 -12.07 -5.74
N GLY A 143 -0.47 -11.41 -6.15
CA GLY A 143 -0.64 -10.82 -7.48
C GLY A 143 -0.07 -9.41 -7.63
N TRP A 144 0.45 -8.80 -6.57
CA TRP A 144 0.94 -7.43 -6.60
C TRP A 144 2.32 -7.29 -7.26
N SER A 145 2.62 -6.08 -7.74
CA SER A 145 4.00 -5.72 -8.07
C SER A 145 4.86 -5.68 -6.81
N ALA A 146 6.19 -5.78 -6.97
CA ALA A 146 7.12 -5.61 -5.86
C ALA A 146 6.98 -4.23 -5.20
N SER A 147 6.76 -3.17 -5.99
CA SER A 147 6.55 -1.81 -5.46
C SER A 147 5.29 -1.68 -4.61
N ARG A 148 4.19 -2.38 -4.96
CA ARG A 148 2.95 -2.36 -4.17
C ARG A 148 3.11 -3.15 -2.87
N ARG A 149 3.87 -4.26 -2.87
CA ARG A 149 4.24 -4.98 -1.63
C ARG A 149 5.14 -4.15 -0.72
N GLU A 150 6.12 -3.44 -1.28
CA GLU A 150 6.96 -2.50 -0.51
C GLU A 150 6.12 -1.37 0.09
N ALA A 151 5.18 -0.79 -0.68
CA ALA A 151 4.29 0.24 -0.18
C ALA A 151 3.39 -0.26 0.97
N PHE A 152 2.82 -1.48 0.85
CA PHE A 152 2.05 -2.12 1.93
C PHE A 152 2.89 -2.33 3.19
N ALA A 153 4.11 -2.85 3.02
CA ALA A 153 4.96 -3.21 4.13
C ALA A 153 5.53 -1.99 4.89
N ASN A 154 5.42 -0.79 4.31
CA ASN A 154 5.85 0.48 4.90
C ASN A 154 4.72 1.52 4.98
N ASP A 155 3.47 1.07 5.05
CA ASP A 155 2.31 1.97 5.03
C ASP A 155 2.18 2.76 6.34
N LEU A 156 2.59 4.03 6.29
CA LEU A 156 2.36 5.03 7.35
C LEU A 156 1.16 5.93 7.07
N GLY A 157 0.46 5.72 5.93
CA GLY A 157 -0.67 6.57 5.53
C GLY A 157 -1.97 6.26 6.28
N PHE A 158 -2.03 5.14 7.00
CA PHE A 158 -3.05 4.84 7.99
C PHE A 158 -2.36 4.38 9.27
N TYR A 159 -2.65 5.06 10.40
CA TYR A 159 -1.97 4.81 11.68
C TYR A 159 -2.13 3.36 12.17
N GLY A 160 -3.20 2.66 11.77
CA GLY A 160 -3.44 1.28 12.15
C GLY A 160 -2.80 0.24 11.23
N SER A 161 -2.04 0.63 10.20
CA SER A 161 -1.36 -0.32 9.31
C SER A 161 -0.13 -0.96 9.97
N LEU A 162 0.61 -0.16 10.74
CA LEU A 162 1.80 -0.56 11.49
C LEU A 162 1.68 -0.06 12.92
N ILE A 163 1.81 -0.96 13.91
CA ILE A 163 1.61 -0.61 15.32
C ILE A 163 2.74 -1.14 16.21
N ALA A 164 3.13 -0.37 17.21
CA ALA A 164 4.09 -0.78 18.23
C ALA A 164 3.38 -1.60 19.31
N VAL A 165 3.71 -2.89 19.38
CA VAL A 165 3.15 -3.83 20.34
C VAL A 165 4.28 -4.61 21.01
N SER A 166 3.98 -5.28 22.13
CA SER A 166 5.00 -6.09 22.79
C SER A 166 5.50 -7.19 21.86
N ALA A 167 6.82 -7.43 21.88
CA ALA A 167 7.41 -8.49 21.08
C ALA A 167 6.79 -9.87 21.38
N SER A 168 6.37 -10.12 22.63
CA SER A 168 5.68 -11.35 23.00
C SER A 168 4.30 -11.50 22.35
N SER A 169 3.48 -10.45 22.38
CA SER A 169 2.13 -10.51 21.80
C SER A 169 2.19 -10.59 20.28
N ASN A 170 3.08 -9.82 19.64
CA ASN A 170 3.30 -9.89 18.20
C ASN A 170 3.74 -11.29 17.74
N ARG A 171 4.68 -11.92 18.47
CA ARG A 171 5.14 -13.29 18.14
C ARG A 171 4.09 -14.35 18.43
N SER A 172 3.19 -14.09 19.39
CA SER A 172 2.03 -14.95 19.61
C SER A 172 1.02 -14.85 18.48
N LYS A 173 0.85 -13.66 17.87
CA LYS A 173 0.01 -13.45 16.67
C LYS A 173 0.62 -14.08 15.43
N SER A 174 1.94 -13.97 15.25
CA SER A 174 2.65 -14.47 14.07
C SER A 174 2.00 -13.95 12.76
N ASP A 175 1.52 -14.87 11.93
CA ASP A 175 0.88 -14.67 10.64
C ASP A 175 -0.60 -15.07 10.66
N GLN A 176 -1.17 -15.21 11.86
CA GLN A 176 -2.53 -15.64 12.09
C GLN A 176 -3.53 -14.52 11.80
N ASP A 177 -4.69 -14.91 11.30
CA ASP A 177 -5.83 -14.05 11.04
C ASP A 177 -6.73 -13.91 12.30
N PRO A 178 -7.79 -13.08 12.28
CA PRO A 178 -8.77 -12.95 13.35
C PRO A 178 -9.53 -14.23 13.74
N ALA A 179 -9.55 -15.28 12.91
CA ALA A 179 -10.15 -16.55 13.26
C ALA A 179 -9.23 -17.39 14.16
N GLU A 180 -7.92 -17.22 14.00
CA GLU A 180 -6.89 -17.96 14.71
C GLU A 180 -6.29 -17.21 15.91
N TRP A 181 -6.20 -15.87 15.82
CA TRP A 181 -5.64 -15.03 16.88
C TRP A 181 -6.37 -13.70 17.04
N MET A 182 -6.61 -13.33 18.29
CA MET A 182 -7.13 -12.03 18.68
C MET A 182 -6.42 -11.55 19.95
N PRO A 183 -6.23 -10.23 20.14
CA PRO A 183 -5.74 -9.71 21.40
C PRO A 183 -6.75 -10.01 22.52
N SER A 184 -6.27 -10.11 23.76
CA SER A 184 -7.11 -10.46 24.92
C SER A 184 -8.19 -9.41 25.26
N GLY A 185 -8.06 -8.21 24.72
CA GLY A 185 -9.00 -7.10 24.86
C GLY A 185 -8.93 -6.18 23.65
N SER A 186 -9.61 -5.03 23.72
CA SER A 186 -9.63 -4.05 22.61
C SER A 186 -10.12 -4.61 21.26
N HIS A 187 -10.97 -5.65 21.26
CA HIS A 187 -11.41 -6.34 20.04
C HIS A 187 -12.01 -5.38 19.01
N CYS A 188 -12.81 -4.40 19.43
CA CYS A 188 -13.37 -3.42 18.49
C CYS A 188 -12.32 -2.55 17.83
N ARG A 189 -11.24 -2.18 18.54
CA ARG A 189 -10.11 -1.46 17.94
C ARG A 189 -9.43 -2.36 16.90
N TYR A 190 -9.07 -3.57 17.29
CA TYR A 190 -8.38 -4.52 16.43
C TYR A 190 -9.16 -4.82 15.14
N VAL A 191 -10.44 -5.16 15.25
CA VAL A 191 -11.31 -5.42 14.09
C VAL A 191 -11.44 -4.19 13.19
N THR A 192 -11.58 -3.00 13.77
CA THR A 192 -11.68 -1.76 12.99
C THR A 192 -10.39 -1.51 12.21
N GLU A 193 -9.22 -1.64 12.85
CA GLU A 193 -7.91 -1.46 12.21
C GLU A 193 -7.67 -2.53 11.14
N TRP A 194 -7.93 -3.80 11.44
CA TRP A 194 -7.82 -4.92 10.51
C TRP A 194 -8.65 -4.72 9.24
N VAL A 195 -9.94 -4.41 9.40
CA VAL A 195 -10.86 -4.17 8.28
C VAL A 195 -10.48 -2.92 7.50
N SER A 196 -9.98 -1.88 8.19
CA SER A 196 -9.46 -0.68 7.52
C SER A 196 -8.29 -1.01 6.60
N VAL A 197 -7.34 -1.82 7.06
CA VAL A 197 -6.18 -2.26 6.25
C VAL A 197 -6.62 -3.12 5.07
N LYS A 198 -7.54 -4.07 5.29
CA LYS A 198 -8.07 -4.93 4.20
C LYS A 198 -8.74 -4.07 3.10
N HIS A 199 -9.57 -3.08 3.46
CA HIS A 199 -10.17 -2.14 2.51
C HIS A 199 -9.15 -1.25 1.81
N ARG A 200 -8.23 -0.65 2.57
CA ARG A 200 -7.17 0.24 2.06
C ARG A 200 -6.36 -0.39 0.94
N TRP A 201 -6.08 -1.68 1.07
CA TRP A 201 -5.21 -2.41 0.16
C TRP A 201 -5.92 -3.33 -0.82
N GLY A 202 -7.26 -3.44 -0.72
CA GLY A 202 -8.07 -4.30 -1.58
C GLY A 202 -7.80 -5.79 -1.35
N LEU A 203 -7.59 -6.18 -0.10
CA LEU A 203 -7.37 -7.57 0.31
C LEU A 203 -8.70 -8.29 0.54
N THR A 204 -8.72 -9.58 0.25
CA THR A 204 -9.86 -10.46 0.57
C THR A 204 -9.82 -10.93 2.01
N VAL A 205 -10.89 -11.61 2.43
CA VAL A 205 -10.90 -12.41 3.65
C VAL A 205 -11.32 -13.83 3.34
N ASP A 206 -10.87 -14.78 4.15
CA ASP A 206 -11.36 -16.15 4.06
C ASP A 206 -12.72 -16.32 4.78
N ALA A 207 -13.32 -17.50 4.68
CA ALA A 207 -14.64 -17.74 5.28
C ALA A 207 -14.63 -17.75 6.82
N ALA A 208 -13.59 -18.31 7.44
CA ALA A 208 -13.42 -18.36 8.88
C ALA A 208 -13.10 -16.95 9.43
N GLU A 209 -12.19 -16.24 8.78
CA GLU A 209 -11.84 -14.85 9.03
C GLU A 209 -13.09 -13.97 9.01
N LYS A 210 -13.90 -14.06 7.94
CA LYS A 210 -15.15 -13.30 7.78
C LYS A 210 -16.10 -13.56 8.93
N GLN A 211 -16.23 -14.82 9.35
CA GLN A 211 -17.11 -15.21 10.45
C GLN A 211 -16.62 -14.63 11.79
N ALA A 212 -15.32 -14.70 12.06
CA ALA A 212 -14.70 -14.15 13.26
C ALA A 212 -14.89 -12.62 13.30
N LEU A 213 -14.52 -11.92 12.23
CA LEU A 213 -14.69 -10.48 12.09
C LEU A 213 -16.15 -10.05 12.31
N THR A 214 -17.10 -10.77 11.71
CA THR A 214 -18.54 -10.48 11.87
C THR A 214 -18.97 -10.62 13.33
N SER A 215 -18.50 -11.67 14.01
CA SER A 215 -18.84 -11.94 15.41
C SER A 215 -18.29 -10.86 16.34
N TYR A 216 -17.03 -10.47 16.17
CA TYR A 216 -16.42 -9.42 16.99
C TYR A 216 -16.99 -8.03 16.68
N ALA A 217 -17.32 -7.73 15.41
CA ALA A 217 -17.88 -6.44 15.01
C ALA A 217 -19.30 -6.19 15.52
N ALA A 218 -20.08 -7.23 15.83
CA ALA A 218 -21.49 -7.12 16.19
C ALA A 218 -21.77 -6.19 17.39
N GLY A 219 -20.81 -6.05 18.32
CA GLY A 219 -20.90 -5.17 19.49
C GLY A 219 -20.16 -3.83 19.34
N CYS A 220 -19.61 -3.54 18.17
CA CYS A 220 -18.73 -2.39 17.94
C CYS A 220 -19.47 -1.22 17.30
N SER A 221 -19.12 0.01 17.68
CA SER A 221 -19.76 1.25 17.22
C SER A 221 -18.84 2.14 16.38
N GLN A 222 -17.64 1.66 16.11
CA GLN A 222 -16.62 2.36 15.33
C GLN A 222 -17.02 2.48 13.86
N THR A 223 -16.50 3.51 13.21
CA THR A 223 -16.59 3.71 11.76
C THR A 223 -15.21 3.47 11.17
N VAL A 224 -15.13 2.63 10.15
CA VAL A 224 -13.96 2.52 9.28
C VAL A 224 -14.00 3.71 8.35
N SER A 225 -12.91 4.48 8.28
CA SER A 225 -12.74 5.56 7.31
C SER A 225 -11.28 5.57 6.86
N VAL A 226 -11.04 5.20 5.60
CA VAL A 226 -9.69 4.97 5.09
C VAL A 226 -9.58 5.32 3.61
N THR A 227 -8.46 5.91 3.23
CA THR A 227 -8.11 6.12 1.81
C THR A 227 -7.76 4.78 1.16
N ILE A 228 -8.33 4.49 0.00
CA ILE A 228 -8.14 3.23 -0.75
C ILE A 228 -7.37 3.48 -2.06
N TYR A 229 -6.65 2.45 -2.55
CA TYR A 229 -5.79 2.50 -3.75
C TYR A 229 -6.14 1.47 -4.83
#